data_AF-A0ABD1XPQ7-F1
#
_entry.id   AF-A0ABD1XPQ7-F1
#
_cell.length_a   1.000
_cell.length_b   1.000
_cell.length_c   1.000
_cell.angle_alpha   90.00
_cell.angle_beta   90.00
_cell.angle_gamma   90.00
#
_symmetry.space_group_name_H-M   'P 1'
#
loop_
_entity.id
_entity.type
_entity.pdbx_description
1 polymer ?
#
loop_
_entity_poly.entity_id
_entity_poly.type
_entity_poly.pdbx_seq_one_letter_code
_entity_poly.pdbx_strand_id
1 'polypeptide(L)'
;MEFCPTCANLLLVEHSSSGRSLRFFCPTCPYIYRIEKKISKKLALKQKEVDDVLGGEDAWKNVDRTEATCPQCTYNQAYFMQIQIRSADEPMSTFFKCCNKACGFRWREG
;
A
#
# COMPACT_ATOMS: atom_id res chain seq x y z
N MET A 1 -20.39 -6.40 7.46
CA MET A 1 -20.48 -5.01 7.98
C MET A 1 -21.94 -4.65 7.94
N GLU A 2 -22.51 -4.29 9.09
CA GLU A 2 -23.96 -4.05 9.25
C GLU A 2 -24.15 -2.55 9.50
N PHE A 3 -25.13 -1.96 8.84
CA PHE A 3 -25.47 -0.54 9.00
C PHE A 3 -26.79 -0.40 9.75
N CYS A 4 -26.93 0.69 10.50
CA CYS A 4 -28.17 0.95 11.20
C CYS A 4 -29.27 1.41 10.24
N PRO A 5 -30.50 0.86 10.31
CA PRO A 5 -31.59 1.23 9.41
C PRO A 5 -32.14 2.65 9.62
N THR A 6 -31.86 3.29 10.77
CA THR A 6 -32.34 4.63 11.10
C THR A 6 -31.28 5.72 10.90
N CYS A 7 -30.06 5.50 11.41
CA CYS A 7 -28.96 6.47 11.35
C CYS A 7 -28.06 6.29 10.10
N ALA A 8 -28.20 5.19 9.34
CA ALA A 8 -27.29 4.75 8.26
C ALA A 8 -25.79 4.65 8.66
N ASN A 9 -25.48 4.84 9.94
CA ASN A 9 -24.12 4.72 10.47
C ASN A 9 -23.71 3.26 10.64
N LEU A 10 -22.40 3.05 10.60
CA LEU A 10 -21.79 1.75 10.85
C LEU A 10 -22.07 1.31 12.29
N LEU A 11 -22.57 0.09 12.46
CA LEU A 11 -22.78 -0.48 13.79
C LEU A 11 -21.45 -0.95 14.39
N LEU A 12 -21.22 -0.59 15.65
CA LEU A 12 -20.04 -0.99 16.42
C LEU A 12 -20.34 -2.25 17.23
N VAL A 13 -19.32 -3.07 17.48
CA VAL A 13 -19.43 -4.32 18.24
C VAL A 13 -19.11 -4.07 19.71
N GLU A 14 -19.98 -4.52 20.59
CA GLU A 14 -19.78 -4.48 22.04
C GLU A 14 -20.13 -5.84 22.69
N HIS A 15 -19.53 -6.14 23.83
CA HIS A 15 -19.95 -7.25 24.67
C HIS A 15 -21.23 -6.90 25.43
N SER A 16 -22.22 -7.80 25.43
CA SER A 16 -23.41 -7.65 26.28
C SER A 16 -23.02 -7.79 27.76
N SER A 17 -23.68 -7.02 28.65
CA SER A 17 -23.45 -7.04 30.10
C SER A 17 -23.57 -8.42 30.76
N SER A 18 -24.25 -9.40 30.14
CA SER A 18 -24.33 -10.80 30.62
C SER A 18 -23.20 -11.71 30.13
N GLY A 19 -22.14 -11.16 29.52
CA GLY A 19 -20.81 -11.75 29.54
C GLY A 19 -20.45 -12.78 28.47
N ARG A 20 -21.32 -13.09 27.49
CA ARG A 20 -20.95 -14.07 26.41
C ARG A 20 -21.46 -13.75 25.00
N SER A 21 -22.42 -12.84 24.84
CA SER A 21 -22.97 -12.48 23.53
C SER A 21 -22.43 -11.14 23.04
N LEU A 22 -22.06 -11.09 21.77
CA LEU A 22 -21.70 -9.85 21.09
C LEU A 22 -23.00 -9.16 20.61
N ARG A 23 -23.05 -7.83 20.74
CA ARG A 23 -24.13 -7.00 20.22
C ARG A 23 -23.57 -5.91 19.32
N PHE A 24 -24.34 -5.54 18.32
CA PHE A 24 -24.11 -4.37 17.50
C PHE A 24 -24.90 -3.19 18.08
N PHE A 25 -24.30 -2.01 18.18
CA PHE A 25 -24.98 -0.78 18.61
C PHE A 25 -24.65 0.40 17.68
N CYS A 26 -25.61 1.32 17.44
CA CYS A 26 -25.32 2.60 16.77
C CYS A 26 -24.81 3.58 17.84
N PRO A 27 -23.70 4.32 17.61
CA PRO A 27 -23.25 5.36 18.53
C PRO A 27 -24.18 6.58 18.58
N THR A 28 -25.03 6.74 17.56
CA THR A 28 -25.87 7.93 17.35
C THR A 28 -27.33 7.71 17.75
N CYS A 29 -27.81 6.46 17.81
CA CYS A 29 -29.21 6.17 18.12
C CYS A 29 -29.31 4.92 19.02
N PRO A 30 -30.42 4.73 19.76
CA PRO A 30 -30.57 3.62 20.71
C PRO A 30 -30.81 2.25 20.03
N TYR A 31 -30.47 2.12 18.74
CA TYR A 31 -30.60 0.88 18.00
C TYR A 31 -29.57 -0.14 18.46
N ILE A 32 -30.05 -1.32 18.85
CA ILE A 32 -29.24 -2.45 19.29
C ILE A 32 -29.66 -3.68 18.50
N TYR A 33 -28.70 -4.35 17.90
CA TYR A 33 -28.90 -5.61 17.17
C TYR A 33 -28.09 -6.73 17.83
N ARG A 34 -28.76 -7.84 18.16
CA ARG A 34 -28.13 -8.98 18.86
C ARG A 34 -27.53 -9.96 17.85
N ILE A 35 -26.27 -10.32 18.04
CA ILE A 35 -25.59 -11.27 17.15
C ILE A 35 -25.90 -12.69 17.65
N GLU A 36 -26.87 -13.35 17.02
CA GLU A 36 -27.25 -14.73 17.37
C GLU A 36 -26.33 -15.77 16.70
N LYS A 37 -25.77 -15.45 15.53
CA LYS A 37 -24.94 -16.38 14.75
C LYS A 37 -23.55 -15.80 14.52
N LYS A 38 -22.53 -16.53 14.99
CA LYS A 38 -21.12 -16.20 14.74
C LYS A 38 -20.77 -16.55 13.29
N ILE A 39 -20.79 -15.57 12.39
CA ILE A 39 -20.34 -15.76 11.01
C ILE A 39 -18.85 -15.41 10.94
N SER A 40 -17.99 -16.43 10.85
CA SER A 40 -16.56 -16.25 10.62
C SER A 40 -16.25 -16.67 9.17
N LYS A 41 -15.74 -15.74 8.38
CA LYS A 41 -15.15 -16.03 7.07
C LYS A 41 -13.64 -15.92 7.21
N LYS A 42 -12.93 -17.05 7.13
CA LYS A 42 -11.48 -17.07 7.01
C LYS A 42 -11.14 -16.85 5.54
N LEU A 43 -10.60 -15.68 5.21
CA LEU A 43 -10.05 -15.42 3.88
C LEU A 43 -8.55 -15.74 3.93
N ALA A 44 -8.11 -16.68 3.09
CA ALA A 44 -6.70 -16.87 2.84
C ALA A 44 -6.20 -15.67 2.03
N LEU A 45 -5.44 -14.79 2.68
CA LEU A 45 -4.80 -13.66 2.02
C LEU A 45 -3.72 -14.22 1.09
N LYS A 46 -3.96 -14.19 -0.22
CA LYS A 46 -2.89 -14.36 -1.18
C LYS A 46 -1.99 -13.14 -1.09
N GLN A 47 -0.68 -13.37 -1.03
CA GLN A 47 0.30 -12.29 -1.10
C GLN A 47 0.07 -11.55 -2.41
N LYS A 48 -0.17 -10.23 -2.32
CA LYS A 48 -0.26 -9.37 -3.49
C LYS A 48 1.13 -9.39 -4.14
N GLU A 49 1.18 -9.77 -5.41
CA GLU A 49 2.41 -9.62 -6.20
C GLU A 49 2.80 -8.14 -6.16
N VAL A 50 4.08 -7.88 -5.92
CA VAL A 50 4.60 -6.51 -5.87
C VAL A 50 4.49 -5.96 -7.29
N ASP A 51 3.39 -5.28 -7.56
CA ASP A 51 3.23 -4.51 -8.79
C ASP A 51 4.41 -3.53 -8.83
N ASP A 52 5.14 -3.52 -9.95
CA ASP A 52 6.30 -2.64 -10.14
C ASP A 52 5.80 -1.19 -10.01
N VAL A 53 5.91 -0.63 -8.79
CA VAL A 53 5.49 0.73 -8.41
C VAL A 53 6.12 1.81 -9.32
N LEU A 54 7.15 1.41 -10.07
CA LEU A 54 7.91 2.20 -11.01
C LEU A 54 7.56 1.86 -12.47
N GLY A 55 6.32 1.44 -12.77
CA GLY A 55 5.77 1.35 -14.13
C GLY A 55 6.48 0.36 -15.08
N GLY A 56 6.94 -0.77 -14.55
CA GLY A 56 7.48 -1.88 -15.35
C GLY A 56 8.69 -1.51 -16.23
N GLU A 57 8.81 -2.16 -17.39
CA GLU A 57 9.90 -1.93 -18.33
C GLU A 57 9.76 -0.61 -19.13
N ASP A 58 8.53 -0.14 -19.32
CA ASP A 58 8.21 1.06 -20.09
C ASP A 58 8.48 2.37 -19.36
N ALA A 59 8.41 2.40 -18.03
CA ALA A 59 8.68 3.60 -17.25
C ALA A 59 10.09 4.15 -17.44
N TRP A 60 11.05 3.33 -17.85
CA TRP A 60 12.43 3.75 -18.07
C TRP A 60 12.73 4.18 -19.51
N LYS A 61 11.75 4.08 -20.44
CA LYS A 61 11.97 4.41 -21.86
C LYS A 61 12.07 5.92 -22.12
N ASN A 62 11.40 6.74 -21.31
CA ASN A 62 11.33 8.20 -21.46
C ASN A 62 12.06 8.96 -20.35
N VAL A 63 12.93 8.29 -19.60
CA VAL A 63 13.61 8.86 -18.44
C VAL A 63 14.91 9.50 -18.88
N ASP A 64 15.24 10.65 -18.31
CA ASP A 64 16.48 11.35 -18.59
C ASP A 64 17.71 10.53 -18.20
N ARG A 65 18.82 10.81 -18.90
CA ARG A 65 20.11 10.15 -18.70
C ARG A 65 21.05 11.09 -17.94
N THR A 66 21.76 10.55 -16.96
CA THR A 66 22.81 11.22 -16.21
C THR A 66 24.12 10.44 -16.29
N GLU A 67 25.22 11.17 -16.15
CA GLU A 67 26.57 10.61 -16.05
C GLU A 67 26.81 10.03 -14.64
N ALA A 68 26.17 8.91 -14.33
CA ALA A 68 26.37 8.20 -13.07
C ALA A 68 27.03 6.83 -13.33
N THR A 69 28.11 6.54 -12.61
CA THR A 69 28.85 5.28 -12.75
C THR A 69 28.11 4.13 -12.09
N CYS A 70 27.79 3.08 -12.86
CA CYS A 70 27.15 1.89 -12.32
C CYS A 70 28.11 1.11 -11.40
N PRO A 71 27.72 0.77 -10.16
CA PRO A 71 28.60 0.05 -9.22
C PRO A 71 28.91 -1.40 -9.66
N GLN A 72 28.15 -1.98 -10.59
CA GLN A 72 28.33 -3.36 -11.03
C GLN A 72 29.16 -3.48 -12.32
N CYS A 73 28.92 -2.61 -13.31
CA CYS A 73 29.53 -2.73 -14.64
C CYS A 73 30.41 -1.53 -15.03
N THR A 74 30.63 -0.59 -14.10
CA THR A 74 31.46 0.62 -14.26
C THR A 74 31.13 1.49 -15.47
N TYR A 75 29.93 1.31 -16.04
CA TYR A 75 29.45 2.12 -17.15
C TYR A 75 29.07 3.52 -16.66
N ASN A 76 29.48 4.55 -17.40
CA ASN A 76 29.37 5.96 -16.99
C ASN A 76 28.02 6.62 -17.29
N GLN A 77 27.00 5.87 -17.70
CA GLN A 77 25.67 6.43 -17.97
C GLN A 77 24.57 5.61 -17.29
N ALA A 78 23.64 6.31 -16.66
CA ALA A 78 22.46 5.73 -16.03
C ALA A 78 21.22 6.58 -16.33
N TYR A 79 20.06 5.93 -16.42
CA TYR A 79 18.78 6.61 -16.35
C TYR A 79 18.51 7.00 -14.89
N PHE A 80 18.01 8.22 -14.65
CA PHE A 80 17.67 8.68 -13.30
C PHE A 80 16.21 9.11 -13.21
N MET A 81 15.52 8.69 -12.15
CA MET A 81 14.15 9.09 -11.89
C MET A 81 14.04 9.51 -10.43
N GLN A 82 13.51 10.70 -10.20
CA GLN A 82 13.32 11.22 -8.85
C GLN A 82 11.86 11.04 -8.46
N ILE A 83 11.59 10.41 -7.32
CA ILE A 83 10.24 10.14 -6.83
C ILE A 83 10.13 10.54 -5.37
N GLN A 84 9.07 11.28 -5.06
CA GLN A 84 8.70 11.62 -3.71
C GLN A 84 7.89 10.47 -3.09
N ILE A 85 8.60 9.54 -2.44
CA ILE A 85 7.99 8.43 -1.70
C ILE A 85 7.71 8.75 -0.22
N ARG A 86 8.18 9.90 0.27
CA ARG A 86 8.06 10.34 1.68
C ARG A 86 7.32 11.67 1.80
N SER A 87 7.10 12.14 3.04
CA SER A 87 6.49 13.43 3.33
C SER A 87 7.19 14.59 2.61
N ALA A 88 6.47 15.68 2.41
CA ALA A 88 6.96 16.87 1.69
C ALA A 88 8.19 17.55 2.33
N ASP A 89 8.46 17.29 3.60
CA ASP A 89 9.60 17.83 4.33
C ASP A 89 10.93 17.09 4.06
N GLU A 90 10.92 15.95 3.38
CA GLU A 90 12.13 15.18 3.04
C GLU A 90 12.53 15.35 1.56
N PRO A 91 13.85 15.36 1.25
CA PRO A 91 14.32 15.46 -0.14
C PRO A 91 13.84 14.28 -0.99
N MET A 92 13.69 14.53 -2.29
CA MET A 92 13.21 13.53 -3.25
C MET A 92 14.20 12.35 -3.35
N SER A 93 13.71 11.11 -3.32
CA SER A 93 14.55 9.92 -3.49
C SER A 93 14.90 9.72 -4.96
N THR A 94 16.18 9.59 -5.29
CA THR A 94 16.64 9.39 -6.67
C THR A 94 16.89 7.91 -6.93
N PHE A 95 16.32 7.40 -8.01
CA PHE A 95 16.50 6.02 -8.47
C PHE A 95 17.30 6.02 -9.76
N PHE A 96 18.34 5.19 -9.82
CA PHE A 96 19.16 5.01 -10.99
C PHE A 96 18.96 3.63 -11.59
N LYS A 97 19.06 3.55 -12.92
CA LYS A 97 19.12 2.30 -13.68
C LYS A 97 20.23 2.38 -14.70
N CYS A 98 21.11 1.39 -14.71
CA CYS A 98 22.21 1.33 -15.66
C CYS A 98 21.70 1.34 -17.12
N CYS A 99 22.28 2.20 -17.97
CA CYS A 99 21.94 2.27 -19.39
C CYS A 99 22.43 1.05 -20.20
N ASN A 100 23.39 0.28 -19.66
CA ASN A 100 23.84 -0.96 -20.28
C ASN A 100 22.74 -2.03 -20.22
N LYS A 101 22.23 -2.42 -21.39
CA LYS A 101 21.19 -3.44 -21.58
C LYS A 101 21.56 -4.80 -20.96
N ALA A 102 22.85 -5.13 -20.87
CA ALA A 102 23.32 -6.38 -20.29
C ALA A 102 23.33 -6.39 -18.75
N CYS A 103 23.39 -5.21 -18.11
CA CYS A 103 23.47 -5.12 -16.65
C CYS A 103 22.09 -4.81 -16.04
N GLY A 104 21.42 -3.75 -16.49
CA GLY A 104 20.09 -3.37 -16.01
C GLY A 104 19.99 -3.12 -14.50
N PHE A 105 21.12 -3.02 -13.78
CA PHE A 105 21.17 -2.86 -12.33
C PHE A 105 20.47 -1.57 -11.92
N ARG A 106 19.61 -1.68 -10.90
CA ARG A 106 18.86 -0.56 -10.33
C ARG A 106 19.40 -0.30 -8.92
N TRP A 107 19.71 0.95 -8.62
CA TRP A 107 20.11 1.37 -7.28
C TRP A 107 19.41 2.67 -6.90
N ARG A 108 19.38 2.95 -5.60
CA ARG A 108 18.82 4.16 -5.04
C ARG A 108 19.94 5.02 -4.47
N GLU A 109 19.87 6.31 -4.70
CA GLU A 109 20.65 7.32 -4.00
C GLU A 109 19.67 8.19 -3.21
N GLY A 110 19.96 8.35 -1.93
CA GLY A 110 19.14 9.08 -0.96
C GLY A 110 20.02 9.72 0.08
#